data_AF-A0A7Y0QPP8-F1
#
_entry.id   AF-A0A7Y0QPP8-F1
#
_cell.length_a   1.000
_cell.length_b   1.000
_cell.length_c   1.000
_cell.angle_alpha   90.00
_cell.angle_beta   90.00
_cell.angle_gamma   90.00
#
_symmetry.space_group_name_H-M   'P 1'
#
loop_
_entity.id
_entity.type
_entity.pdbx_description
1 polymer ?
#
loop_
_entity_poly.entity_id
_entity_poly.type
_entity_poly.pdbx_seq_one_letter_code
_entity_poly.pdbx_strand_id
1 'polypeptide(L)'
;MTIVRFVARPMLAATFVASGVDRLRNVQDTADQLQPALRQVQTMVPSAAPVTGNEKLVAQVIGATQVGAGVLLGIGKFPRIAALLLAGTAAANALVEFNAADATSPESRRTRRNQLLKNVSLIGGVLLAAVDTNGRPGLVWRAEHLASDARKNVQSFSKDARKNASTLSKDARKQLQKAERTVRAAASDVVGS
;
A
#
# COMPACT_ATOMS: atom_id res chain seq x y z
N MET A 1 10.26 13.77 -0.26
CA MET A 1 10.93 12.93 0.75
C MET A 1 11.38 13.86 1.87
N THR A 2 11.15 13.52 3.15
CA THR A 2 11.73 14.32 4.24
C THR A 2 13.16 13.84 4.52
N ILE A 3 14.04 14.71 5.02
CA ILE A 3 15.42 14.37 5.40
C ILE A 3 15.43 13.16 6.36
N VAL A 4 14.51 13.14 7.32
CA VAL A 4 14.32 12.02 8.25
C VAL A 4 14.12 10.70 7.52
N ARG A 5 13.28 10.66 6.47
CA ARG A 5 12.99 9.42 5.73
C ARG A 5 14.14 8.99 4.82
N PHE A 6 14.89 9.96 4.30
CA PHE A 6 16.07 9.72 3.50
C PHE A 6 17.14 8.96 4.29
N VAL A 7 17.25 9.22 5.60
CA VAL A 7 18.20 8.53 6.49
C VAL A 7 17.57 7.29 7.14
N ALA A 8 16.35 7.40 7.66
CA ALA A 8 15.71 6.33 8.43
C ALA A 8 15.45 5.06 7.61
N ARG A 9 15.05 5.18 6.34
CA ARG A 9 14.72 4.00 5.52
C ARG A 9 15.95 3.15 5.17
N PRO A 10 17.09 3.73 4.72
CA PRO A 10 18.34 2.98 4.60
C PRO A 10 18.81 2.37 5.92
N MET A 11 18.71 3.10 7.04
CA MET A 11 19.10 2.57 8.35
C MET A 11 18.24 1.36 8.76
N LEU A 12 16.92 1.43 8.59
CA LEU A 12 16.03 0.30 8.85
C LEU A 12 16.29 -0.85 7.89
N ALA A 13 16.52 -0.56 6.61
CA ALA A 13 16.80 -1.58 5.59
C ALA A 13 18.10 -2.34 5.84
N ALA A 14 19.13 -1.69 6.39
CA ALA A 14 20.48 -2.23 6.52
C ALA A 14 20.51 -3.59 7.22
N THR A 15 19.77 -3.75 8.33
CA THR A 15 19.73 -5.02 9.07
C THR A 15 19.14 -6.17 8.24
N PHE A 16 18.10 -5.88 7.45
CA PHE A 16 17.44 -6.88 6.60
C PHE A 16 18.31 -7.24 5.40
N VAL A 17 18.97 -6.26 4.78
CA VAL A 17 19.90 -6.52 3.67
C VAL A 17 21.08 -7.36 4.15
N ALA A 18 21.70 -7.01 5.29
CA ALA A 18 22.79 -7.78 5.86
C ALA A 18 22.37 -9.22 6.17
N SER A 19 21.23 -9.39 6.85
CA SER A 19 20.68 -10.71 7.17
C SER A 19 20.33 -11.52 5.92
N GLY A 20 19.77 -10.87 4.90
CA GLY A 20 19.41 -11.52 3.65
C GLY A 20 20.64 -11.96 2.85
N VAL A 21 21.68 -11.12 2.79
CA VAL A 21 22.96 -11.47 2.15
C VAL A 21 23.62 -12.65 2.87
N ASP A 22 23.61 -12.65 4.20
CA ASP A 22 24.17 -13.75 4.98
C ASP A 22 23.46 -15.08 4.70
N ARG A 23 22.12 -15.07 4.68
CA ARG A 23 21.31 -16.24 4.29
C ARG A 23 21.60 -16.73 2.87
N LEU A 24 21.78 -15.82 1.92
CA LEU A 24 22.08 -16.15 0.53
C LEU A 24 23.50 -16.71 0.35
N ARG A 25 24.43 -16.36 1.24
CA ARG A 25 25.77 -16.95 1.28
C ARG A 25 25.77 -18.31 1.95
N ASN A 26 25.02 -18.44 3.04
CA ASN A 26 24.94 -19.64 3.88
C ASN A 26 23.60 -20.35 3.70
N VAL A 27 23.22 -20.63 2.44
CA VAL A 27 21.90 -21.18 2.11
C VAL A 27 21.69 -22.54 2.74
N GLN A 28 22.74 -23.37 2.80
CA GLN A 28 22.64 -24.73 3.34
C GLN A 28 22.33 -24.68 4.84
N ASP A 29 23.10 -23.91 5.61
CA ASP A 29 22.87 -23.72 7.04
C ASP A 29 21.49 -23.11 7.32
N THR A 30 21.07 -22.17 6.47
CA THR A 30 19.74 -21.54 6.57
C THR A 30 18.63 -22.56 6.31
N ALA A 31 18.80 -23.45 5.33
CA ALA A 31 17.83 -24.49 5.01
C ALA A 31 17.66 -25.47 6.18
N ASP A 32 18.77 -25.88 6.80
CA ASP A 32 18.76 -26.80 7.94
C ASP A 32 18.07 -26.17 9.16
N GLN A 33 18.33 -24.89 9.43
CA GLN A 33 17.66 -24.13 10.50
C GLN A 33 16.16 -23.96 10.26
N LEU A 34 15.73 -23.86 9.00
CA LEU A 34 14.32 -23.69 8.63
C LEU A 34 13.55 -25.00 8.64
N GLN A 35 14.22 -26.16 8.56
CA GLN A 35 13.57 -27.45 8.44
C GLN A 35 12.48 -27.72 9.51
N PRO A 36 12.69 -27.44 10.81
CA PRO A 36 11.66 -27.66 11.83
C PRO A 36 10.43 -26.78 11.61
N ALA A 37 10.64 -25.54 11.20
CA ALA A 37 9.58 -24.59 10.92
C ALA A 37 8.80 -24.95 9.66
N LEU A 38 9.48 -25.39 8.60
CA LEU A 38 8.86 -25.83 7.35
C LEU A 38 7.99 -27.07 7.56
N ARG A 39 8.43 -28.01 8.39
CA ARG A 39 7.62 -29.19 8.78
C ARG A 39 6.35 -28.79 9.55
N GLN A 40 6.45 -27.83 10.47
CA GLN A 40 5.25 -27.30 11.16
C GLN A 40 4.28 -26.64 10.18
N VAL A 41 4.79 -25.84 9.24
CA VAL A 41 3.96 -25.23 8.19
C VAL A 41 3.29 -26.29 7.31
N GLN A 42 3.99 -27.36 6.93
CA GLN A 42 3.40 -28.48 6.18
C GLN A 42 2.27 -29.18 6.94
N THR A 43 2.40 -29.27 8.26
CA THR A 43 1.39 -29.90 9.12
C THR A 43 0.14 -29.03 9.24
N MET A 44 0.32 -27.71 9.38
CA MET A 44 -0.80 -26.75 9.48
C MET A 44 -1.45 -26.45 8.13
N VAL A 45 -0.65 -26.44 7.06
CA VAL A 45 -1.05 -26.07 5.69
C VAL A 45 -0.50 -27.11 4.72
N PRO A 46 -1.18 -28.27 4.57
CA PRO A 46 -0.72 -29.36 3.70
C PRO A 46 -0.53 -28.92 2.23
N SER A 47 -1.30 -27.94 1.77
CA SER A 47 -1.18 -27.38 0.42
C SER A 47 0.13 -26.62 0.16
N ALA A 48 0.88 -26.27 1.20
CA ALA A 48 2.20 -25.63 1.08
C ALA A 48 3.35 -26.65 0.91
N ALA A 49 3.09 -27.96 1.00
CA ALA A 49 4.10 -29.01 0.86
C ALA A 49 4.95 -28.94 -0.42
N PRO A 50 4.40 -28.61 -1.61
CA PRO A 50 5.20 -28.50 -2.84
C PRO A 50 6.24 -27.39 -2.79
N VAL A 51 5.96 -26.31 -2.04
CA VAL A 51 6.85 -25.15 -1.92
C VAL A 51 7.84 -25.33 -0.77
N THR A 52 7.39 -25.93 0.33
CA THR A 52 8.19 -26.13 1.55
C THR A 52 9.08 -27.37 1.51
N GLY A 53 8.87 -28.29 0.55
CA GLY A 53 9.69 -29.49 0.38
C GLY A 53 11.06 -29.27 -0.25
N ASN A 54 11.38 -28.03 -0.64
CA ASN A 54 12.72 -27.63 -1.07
C ASN A 54 13.23 -26.54 -0.14
N GLU A 55 13.81 -26.94 0.99
CA GLU A 55 14.25 -26.03 2.05
C GLU A 55 15.30 -25.03 1.55
N LYS A 56 16.16 -25.46 0.61
CA LYS A 56 17.17 -24.61 -0.04
C LYS A 56 16.52 -23.50 -0.86
N LEU A 57 15.49 -23.82 -1.65
CA LEU A 57 14.74 -22.83 -2.43
C LEU A 57 14.00 -21.86 -1.50
N VAL A 58 13.41 -22.35 -0.41
CA VAL A 58 12.74 -21.47 0.57
C VAL A 58 13.74 -20.53 1.24
N ALA A 59 14.91 -21.03 1.65
CA ALA A 59 15.97 -20.22 2.22
C ALA A 59 16.44 -19.13 1.24
N GLN A 60 16.61 -19.47 -0.04
CA GLN A 60 16.94 -18.51 -1.11
C GLN A 60 15.85 -17.46 -1.30
N VAL A 61 14.58 -17.86 -1.34
CA VAL A 61 13.46 -16.94 -1.51
C VAL A 61 13.37 -15.97 -0.33
N ILE A 62 13.54 -16.44 0.91
CA ILE A 62 13.53 -15.58 2.09
C ILE A 62 14.70 -14.59 2.04
N GLY A 63 15.92 -15.07 1.77
CA GLY A 63 17.11 -14.21 1.66
C GLY A 63 16.97 -13.18 0.55
N ALA A 64 16.54 -13.59 -0.64
CA ALA A 64 16.30 -12.71 -1.77
C ALA A 64 15.20 -11.69 -1.49
N THR A 65 14.14 -12.08 -0.79
CA THR A 65 13.07 -11.17 -0.36
C THR A 65 13.61 -10.13 0.61
N GLN A 66 14.43 -10.52 1.60
CA GLN A 66 15.01 -9.58 2.55
C GLN A 66 15.95 -8.58 1.88
N VAL A 67 16.81 -9.03 0.96
CA VAL A 67 17.69 -8.14 0.18
C VAL A 67 16.87 -7.22 -0.73
N GLY A 68 15.99 -7.79 -1.56
CA GLY A 68 15.20 -7.04 -2.53
C GLY A 68 14.27 -6.03 -1.86
N ALA A 69 13.51 -6.45 -0.86
CA ALA A 69 12.64 -5.55 -0.10
C ALA A 69 13.44 -4.54 0.72
N GLY A 70 14.58 -4.93 1.30
CA GLY A 70 15.49 -4.01 1.99
C GLY A 70 15.98 -2.89 1.07
N VAL A 71 16.48 -3.23 -0.11
CA VAL A 71 16.94 -2.24 -1.11
C VAL A 71 15.79 -1.34 -1.56
N LEU A 72 14.63 -1.93 -1.90
CA LEU A 72 13.43 -1.18 -2.30
C LEU A 72 12.98 -0.19 -1.21
N LEU A 73 12.97 -0.63 0.06
CA LEU A 73 12.66 0.22 1.20
C LEU A 73 13.66 1.36 1.32
N GLY A 74 14.97 1.05 1.27
CA GLY A 74 16.06 2.01 1.39
C GLY A 74 16.03 3.12 0.34
N ILE A 75 15.86 2.76 -0.94
CA ILE A 75 15.73 3.73 -2.03
C ILE A 75 14.34 4.40 -2.09
N GLY A 76 13.39 3.91 -1.29
CA GLY A 76 12.04 4.44 -1.21
C GLY A 76 11.12 4.06 -2.38
N LYS A 77 11.43 2.98 -3.11
CA LYS A 77 10.60 2.42 -4.19
C LYS A 77 9.65 1.37 -3.60
N PHE A 78 8.34 1.54 -3.80
CA PHE A 78 7.30 0.67 -3.20
C PHE A 78 7.51 0.40 -1.70
N PRO A 79 7.81 1.45 -0.88
CA PRO A 79 8.30 1.27 0.49
C PRO A 79 7.31 0.54 1.39
N ARG A 80 6.01 0.64 1.10
CA ARG A 80 4.97 -0.04 1.88
C ARG A 80 4.93 -1.55 1.66
N ILE A 81 5.03 -1.97 0.40
CA ILE A 81 5.05 -3.39 0.05
C ILE A 81 6.35 -4.01 0.57
N ALA A 82 7.47 -3.33 0.33
CA ALA A 82 8.77 -3.72 0.86
C ALA A 82 8.72 -3.87 2.40
N ALA A 83 8.16 -2.89 3.10
CA ALA A 83 8.01 -2.95 4.54
C ALA A 83 7.15 -4.12 5.04
N LEU A 84 6.03 -4.42 4.36
CA LEU A 84 5.19 -5.57 4.71
C LEU A 84 5.91 -6.90 4.49
N LEU A 85 6.64 -7.04 3.38
CA LEU A 85 7.45 -8.23 3.11
C LEU A 85 8.54 -8.42 4.17
N LEU A 86 9.23 -7.35 4.54
CA LEU A 86 10.24 -7.36 5.59
C LEU A 86 9.63 -7.70 6.95
N ALA A 87 8.49 -7.10 7.31
CA ALA A 87 7.80 -7.40 8.55
C ALA A 87 7.38 -8.87 8.62
N GLY A 88 6.79 -9.41 7.55
CA GLY A 88 6.36 -10.81 7.49
C GLY A 88 7.51 -11.78 7.61
N THR A 89 8.59 -11.58 6.83
CA THR A 89 9.78 -12.43 6.90
C THR A 89 10.48 -12.33 8.25
N ALA A 90 10.55 -11.14 8.84
CA ALA A 90 11.14 -10.93 10.16
C ALA A 90 10.30 -11.56 11.28
N ALA A 91 8.98 -11.48 11.22
CA ALA A 91 8.08 -12.11 12.18
C ALA A 91 8.21 -13.64 12.14
N ALA A 92 8.22 -14.23 10.94
CA ALA A 92 8.45 -15.66 10.78
C ALA A 92 9.82 -16.06 11.37
N ASN A 93 10.87 -15.30 11.07
CA ASN A 93 12.20 -15.59 11.60
C ASN A 93 12.28 -15.46 13.12
N ALA A 94 11.68 -14.40 13.69
CA ALA A 94 11.66 -14.17 15.13
C ALA A 94 10.95 -15.30 15.87
N LEU A 95 9.89 -15.89 15.28
CA LEU A 95 9.21 -17.04 15.86
C LEU A 95 10.10 -18.29 15.86
N VAL A 96 10.80 -18.56 14.76
CA VAL A 96 11.74 -19.68 14.65
C VAL A 96 12.89 -19.52 15.66
N GLU A 97 13.51 -18.35 15.69
CA GLU A 97 14.61 -18.02 16.60
C GLU A 97 14.16 -18.10 18.06
N PHE A 98 12.97 -17.57 18.39
CA PHE A 98 12.43 -17.64 19.74
C PHE A 98 12.15 -19.07 20.18
N ASN A 99 11.67 -19.94 19.28
CA ASN A 99 11.39 -21.33 19.61
C ASN A 99 12.66 -22.18 19.74
N ALA A 100 13.70 -21.88 18.95
CA ALA A 100 14.97 -22.57 18.99
C ALA A 100 15.90 -22.09 20.12
N ALA A 101 15.69 -20.89 20.65
CA ALA A 101 16.57 -20.29 21.65
C ALA A 101 16.55 -21.02 23.00
N ASP A 102 17.74 -21.27 23.53
CA ASP A 102 17.94 -21.86 24.86
C ASP A 102 17.28 -21.01 25.96
N ALA A 103 16.68 -21.71 26.92
CA ALA A 103 16.05 -21.13 28.09
C ALA A 103 16.32 -21.96 29.36
N THR A 104 17.37 -22.77 29.38
CA THR A 104 17.72 -23.62 30.52
C THR A 104 18.25 -22.80 31.70
N SER A 105 19.08 -21.78 31.46
CA SER A 105 19.66 -20.93 32.51
C SER A 105 18.94 -19.59 32.66
N PRO A 106 19.03 -18.91 33.82
CA PRO A 106 18.51 -17.55 33.98
C PRO A 106 19.13 -16.55 33.00
N GLU A 107 20.40 -16.76 32.63
CA GLU A 107 21.10 -15.92 31.66
C GLU A 107 20.61 -16.15 30.23
N SER A 108 20.46 -17.41 29.79
CA SER A 108 19.94 -17.71 28.46
C SER A 108 18.49 -17.26 28.28
N ARG A 109 17.66 -17.33 29.33
CA ARG A 109 16.32 -16.72 29.35
C ARG A 109 16.35 -15.20 29.14
N ARG A 110 17.29 -14.48 29.77
CA ARG A 110 17.45 -13.03 29.59
C ARG A 110 17.88 -12.70 28.16
N THR A 111 18.84 -13.43 27.61
CA THR A 111 19.31 -13.28 26.22
C THR A 111 18.20 -13.54 25.22
N ARG A 112 17.45 -14.64 25.36
CA ARG A 112 16.29 -14.98 24.54
C ARG A 112 15.23 -13.86 24.54
N ARG A 113 14.89 -13.32 25.72
CA ARG A 113 13.95 -12.21 25.85
C ARG A 113 14.46 -10.94 25.15
N ASN A 114 15.72 -10.57 25.39
CA ASN A 114 16.30 -9.37 24.79
C ASN A 114 16.36 -9.47 23.26
N GLN A 115 16.66 -10.65 22.74
CA GLN A 115 16.67 -10.91 21.30
C GLN A 115 15.25 -10.80 20.70
N LEU A 116 14.24 -11.38 21.36
CA LEU A 116 12.84 -11.20 20.95
C LEU A 116 12.46 -9.72 20.93
N LEU A 117 12.81 -8.96 21.96
CA LEU A 117 12.50 -7.52 22.04
C LEU A 117 13.17 -6.73 20.91
N LYS A 118 14.41 -7.06 20.54
CA LYS A 118 15.08 -6.46 19.37
C LYS A 118 14.32 -6.76 18.08
N ASN A 119 13.94 -8.02 17.87
CA ASN A 119 13.18 -8.43 16.68
C ASN A 119 11.82 -7.72 16.60
N VAL A 120 11.08 -7.64 17.72
CA VAL A 120 9.81 -6.92 17.80
C VAL A 120 10.00 -5.43 17.49
N SER A 121 11.07 -4.82 18.02
CA SER A 121 11.39 -3.41 17.75
C SER A 121 11.69 -3.17 16.27
N LEU A 122 12.43 -4.07 15.63
CA LEU A 122 12.71 -4.00 14.19
C LEU A 122 11.45 -4.17 13.34
N ILE A 123 10.59 -5.12 13.70
CA ILE A 123 9.29 -5.33 13.05
C ILE A 123 8.41 -4.09 13.19
N GLY A 124 8.32 -3.52 14.39
CA GLY A 124 7.56 -2.29 14.63
C GLY A 124 8.10 -1.11 13.81
N GLY A 125 9.43 -0.95 13.76
CA GLY A 125 10.09 0.09 12.97
C GLY A 125 9.78 -0.02 11.47
N VAL A 126 9.84 -1.24 10.92
CA VAL A 126 9.54 -1.43 9.50
C VAL A 126 8.05 -1.32 9.19
N LEU A 127 7.15 -1.76 10.08
CA LEU A 127 5.70 -1.57 9.93
C LEU A 127 5.29 -0.10 9.89
N LEU A 128 6.03 0.79 10.57
CA LEU A 128 5.81 2.22 10.45
C LEU A 128 6.01 2.72 9.00
N ALA A 129 6.94 2.12 8.26
CA ALA A 129 7.12 2.40 6.83
C ALA A 129 6.02 1.80 5.95
N ALA A 130 5.28 0.80 6.42
CA ALA A 130 4.11 0.23 5.73
C ALA A 130 2.93 1.20 5.72
N VAL A 131 2.76 2.00 6.77
CA VAL A 131 1.68 2.99 6.89
C VAL A 131 2.11 4.42 6.50
N ASP A 132 3.40 4.66 6.29
CA ASP A 132 3.91 5.98 5.89
C ASP A 132 3.38 6.41 4.51
N THR A 133 2.57 7.47 4.51
CA THR A 133 1.98 8.01 3.29
C THR A 133 2.73 9.17 2.67
N ASN A 134 3.87 9.60 3.24
CA ASN A 134 4.63 10.76 2.76
C ASN A 134 3.76 12.02 2.59
N GLY A 135 2.71 12.19 3.41
CA GLY A 135 1.75 13.30 3.30
C GLY A 135 0.78 13.18 2.13
N ARG A 136 0.82 12.08 1.37
CA ARG A 136 -0.18 11.81 0.32
C ARG A 136 -1.43 11.18 0.95
N PRO A 137 -2.63 11.51 0.45
CA PRO A 137 -3.83 10.82 0.88
C PRO A 137 -3.73 9.31 0.63
N GLY A 138 -4.06 8.52 1.65
CA GLY A 138 -4.05 7.05 1.60
C GLY A 138 -5.14 6.48 0.69
N LEU A 139 -5.10 5.17 0.42
CA LEU A 139 -6.14 4.49 -0.36
C LEU A 139 -7.51 4.56 0.34
N VAL A 140 -7.53 4.38 1.66
CA VAL A 140 -8.74 4.53 2.49
C VAL A 140 -9.31 5.95 2.37
N TRP A 141 -8.46 6.97 2.57
CA TRP A 141 -8.87 8.36 2.40
C TRP A 141 -9.46 8.62 1.02
N ARG A 142 -8.83 8.09 -0.04
CA ARG A 142 -9.31 8.23 -1.42
C ARG A 142 -10.64 7.51 -1.64
N ALA A 143 -10.83 6.33 -1.04
CA ALA A 143 -12.07 5.59 -1.12
C ALA A 143 -13.22 6.32 -0.40
N GLU A 144 -12.97 6.87 0.79
CA GLU A 144 -13.94 7.68 1.55
C GLU A 144 -14.34 8.95 0.79
N HIS A 145 -13.37 9.61 0.16
CA HIS A 145 -13.62 10.86 -0.56
C HIS A 145 -14.20 10.65 -1.96
N LEU A 146 -14.09 9.44 -2.53
CA LEU A 146 -14.64 9.12 -3.85
C LEU A 146 -16.15 9.42 -3.93
N ALA A 147 -16.91 9.03 -2.91
CA ALA A 147 -18.35 9.27 -2.87
C ALA A 147 -18.69 10.77 -2.73
N SER A 148 -17.90 11.51 -1.94
CA SER A 148 -18.07 12.96 -1.74
C SER A 148 -17.74 13.73 -3.02
N ASP A 149 -16.64 13.38 -3.69
CA ASP A 149 -16.20 14.02 -4.92
C ASP A 149 -17.14 13.68 -6.08
N ALA A 150 -17.62 12.43 -6.18
CA ALA A 150 -18.66 12.04 -7.13
C ALA A 150 -19.95 12.86 -6.93
N ARG A 151 -20.42 13.01 -5.69
CA ARG A 151 -21.61 13.82 -5.37
C ARG A 151 -21.41 15.29 -5.74
N LYS A 152 -20.26 15.88 -5.42
CA LYS A 152 -19.95 17.27 -5.78
C LYS A 152 -19.95 17.49 -7.28
N ASN A 153 -19.36 16.57 -8.05
CA ASN A 153 -19.32 16.63 -9.51
C ASN A 153 -20.71 16.49 -10.14
N VAL A 154 -21.57 15.63 -9.60
CA VAL A 154 -22.97 15.51 -10.06
C VAL A 154 -23.77 16.78 -9.72
N GLN A 155 -23.55 17.37 -8.55
CA GLN A 155 -24.21 18.61 -8.16
C GLN A 155 -23.76 19.82 -8.99
N SER A 156 -22.47 19.93 -9.32
CA SER A 156 -21.99 20.99 -10.22
C SER A 156 -22.55 20.80 -11.63
N PHE A 157 -22.47 19.59 -12.18
CA PHE A 157 -23.02 19.26 -13.50
C PHE A 157 -24.52 19.58 -13.60
N SER A 158 -25.31 19.18 -12.61
CA SER A 158 -26.77 19.47 -12.59
C SER A 158 -27.07 20.96 -12.45
N LYS A 159 -26.27 21.72 -11.69
CA LYS A 159 -26.38 23.18 -11.62
C LYS A 159 -26.06 23.83 -12.96
N ASP A 160 -25.00 23.39 -13.62
CA ASP A 160 -24.58 23.94 -14.91
C ASP A 160 -25.59 23.60 -16.02
N ALA A 161 -26.08 22.37 -16.05
CA ALA A 161 -27.17 21.96 -16.95
C ALA A 161 -28.43 22.80 -16.75
N ARG A 162 -28.84 23.05 -15.48
CA ARG A 162 -29.99 23.92 -15.18
C ARG A 162 -29.75 25.37 -15.62
N LYS A 163 -28.56 25.93 -15.38
CA LYS A 163 -28.20 27.28 -15.84
C LYS A 163 -28.27 27.37 -17.37
N ASN A 164 -27.71 26.40 -18.07
CA ASN A 164 -27.72 26.35 -19.54
C ASN A 164 -29.14 26.19 -20.10
N ALA A 165 -29.97 25.34 -19.50
CA ALA A 165 -31.38 25.22 -19.90
C ALA A 165 -32.17 26.51 -19.64
N SER A 166 -31.89 27.22 -18.54
CA SER A 166 -32.56 28.48 -18.21
C SER A 166 -32.17 29.63 -19.15
N THR A 167 -30.92 29.67 -19.61
CA THR A 167 -30.44 30.67 -20.57
C THR A 167 -31.01 30.37 -21.96
N LEU A 168 -30.96 29.11 -22.38
CA LEU A 168 -31.55 28.66 -23.64
C LEU A 168 -33.06 28.97 -23.72
N SER A 169 -33.82 28.68 -22.66
CA SER A 169 -35.26 28.98 -22.62
C SER A 169 -35.56 30.48 -22.63
N LYS A 170 -34.72 31.31 -21.97
CA LYS A 170 -34.83 32.77 -22.06
C LYS A 170 -34.56 33.28 -23.47
N ASP A 171 -33.54 32.74 -24.14
CA ASP A 171 -33.19 33.14 -25.50
C ASP A 171 -34.24 32.69 -26.51
N ALA A 172 -34.77 31.47 -26.37
CA ALA A 172 -35.90 30.98 -27.16
C ALA A 172 -37.13 31.87 -26.99
N ARG A 173 -37.48 32.26 -25.75
CA ARG A 173 -38.58 33.21 -25.49
C ARG A 173 -38.36 34.56 -26.16
N LYS A 174 -37.13 35.11 -26.10
CA LYS A 174 -36.80 36.38 -26.78
C LYS A 174 -36.94 36.26 -28.29
N GLN A 175 -36.52 35.14 -28.89
CA GLN A 175 -36.66 34.90 -30.33
C GLN A 175 -38.14 34.78 -30.74
N LEU A 176 -38.95 34.05 -29.97
CA LEU A 176 -40.39 33.94 -30.21
C LEU A 176 -41.09 35.30 -30.15
N GLN A 177 -40.79 36.13 -29.14
CA GLN A 177 -41.34 37.48 -29.03
C GLN A 177 -40.94 38.39 -30.20
N LYS A 178 -39.69 38.26 -30.69
CA LYS A 178 -39.24 38.98 -31.89
C LYS A 178 -40.02 38.53 -33.12
N ALA A 179 -40.15 37.22 -33.32
CA ALA A 179 -40.90 36.66 -34.45
C ALA A 179 -42.37 37.11 -34.42
N GLU A 180 -43.03 37.07 -33.25
CA GLU A 180 -44.41 37.53 -33.09
C GLU A 180 -44.57 39.02 -33.42
N ARG A 181 -43.62 39.87 -32.98
CA ARG A 181 -43.61 41.29 -33.35
C ARG A 181 -43.44 41.50 -34.85
N THR A 182 -42.57 40.73 -35.50
CA THR A 182 -42.36 40.80 -36.96
C THR A 182 -43.61 40.36 -37.72
N VAL A 183 -44.24 39.26 -37.30
CA VAL A 183 -45.50 38.78 -37.89
C VAL A 183 -46.61 39.80 -37.73
N ARG A 184 -46.75 40.41 -36.53
CA ARG A 184 -47.75 41.44 -36.28
C ARG A 184 -47.52 42.70 -37.11
N ALA A 185 -46.27 43.12 -37.28
CA ALA A 185 -45.91 44.25 -38.13
C ALA A 185 -46.21 43.98 -39.61
N ALA A 186 -45.89 42.78 -40.11
CA ALA A 186 -46.22 42.37 -41.47
C ALA A 186 -47.75 42.27 -41.70
N ALA A 187 -48.49 41.75 -40.73
CA ALA A 187 -49.95 41.68 -40.80
C ALA A 187 -50.61 43.07 -40.81
N SER A 188 -50.09 44.05 -40.06
CA SER A 188 -50.60 45.42 -40.11
C SER A 188 -50.31 46.13 -41.43
N ASP A 189 -49.21 45.79 -42.11
CA ASP A 189 -48.84 46.37 -43.40
C ASP A 189 -49.77 45.87 -44.53
N VAL A 190 -50.15 44.58 -44.48
CA VAL A 190 -51.06 43.94 -45.44
C VAL A 190 -52.53 44.35 -45.26
N VAL A 191 -52.96 44.68 -44.04
CA VAL A 191 -54.35 45.12 -43.76
C VAL A 191 -54.54 46.63 -43.94
N GLY A 192 -53.44 47.40 -43.98
CA GLY A 192 -53.44 48.85 -44.17
C GLY A 192 -53.25 49.32 -45.62
N SER A 193 -53.12 48.40 -46.58
CA SER A 193 -53.04 48.66 -48.03
C SER A 193 -54.30 48.19 -48.75
#